data_AF-A0A7S3FG43-F1
#
_entry.id   AF-A0A7S3FG43-F1
#
_cell.length_a   1.000
_cell.length_b   1.000
_cell.length_c   1.000
_cell.angle_alpha   90.00
_cell.angle_beta   90.00
_cell.angle_gamma   90.00
#
_symmetry.space_group_name_H-M   'P 1'
#
loop_
_entity.id
_entity.type
_entity.pdbx_description
1 polymer ?
#
loop_
_entity_poly.entity_id
_entity_poly.type
_entity_poly.pdbx_seq_one_letter_code
_entity_poly.pdbx_strand_id
1 'polypeptide(L)'
;APRLGNSSSHVDFVFAAAPRVSSMQPMSTLHSSPTPVVIRGDGFINSSALVCRFGDVITNATFLNATMLVCVTPRSLRLVDDGSDGGVQLEVSVNGQDFSVSGL
;
A
#
# COMPACT_ATOMS: atom_id res chain seq x y z
N ALA A 1 -23.92 31.69 -33.65
CA ALA A 1 -22.59 31.07 -33.43
C ALA A 1 -22.56 30.47 -32.03
N PRO A 2 -22.37 29.15 -31.87
CA PRO A 2 -21.97 28.57 -30.59
C PRO A 2 -20.54 28.01 -30.66
N ARG A 3 -19.73 28.25 -29.63
CA ARG A 3 -18.44 27.58 -29.40
C ARG A 3 -18.68 26.41 -28.45
N LEU A 4 -18.59 25.17 -28.95
CA LEU A 4 -18.46 24.01 -28.09
C LEU A 4 -16.99 23.89 -27.67
N GLY A 5 -16.71 24.18 -26.41
CA GLY A 5 -15.47 23.76 -25.76
C GLY A 5 -15.55 22.27 -25.49
N ASN A 6 -14.89 21.47 -26.32
CA ASN A 6 -14.81 20.03 -26.14
C ASN A 6 -13.69 19.71 -25.16
N SER A 7 -14.03 19.53 -23.88
CA SER A 7 -13.10 19.02 -22.88
C SER A 7 -13.05 17.49 -22.99
N SER A 8 -12.34 16.99 -24.00
CA SER A 8 -12.00 15.56 -24.07
C SER A 8 -10.62 15.36 -23.44
N SER A 9 -10.61 15.20 -22.12
CA SER A 9 -9.42 14.73 -21.42
C SER A 9 -9.42 13.20 -21.51
N HIS A 10 -8.83 12.65 -22.57
CA HIS A 10 -8.50 11.23 -22.60
C HIS A 10 -7.48 10.97 -21.49
N VAL A 11 -7.86 10.14 -20.52
CA VAL A 11 -6.94 9.60 -19.51
C VAL A 11 -6.59 8.20 -19.97
N ASP A 12 -5.35 8.01 -20.40
CA ASP A 12 -4.83 6.67 -20.68
C ASP A 12 -4.61 5.93 -19.36
N PHE A 13 -5.36 4.87 -19.14
CA PHE A 13 -5.14 3.98 -18.00
C PHE A 13 -4.26 2.81 -18.45
N VAL A 14 -3.03 2.75 -17.93
CA VAL A 14 -2.19 1.56 -18.06
C VAL A 14 -2.53 0.61 -16.93
N PHE A 15 -3.04 -0.57 -17.25
CA PHE A 15 -3.27 -1.63 -16.27
C PHE A 15 -1.91 -2.22 -15.88
N ALA A 16 -1.35 -1.76 -14.76
CA ALA A 16 -0.18 -2.40 -14.16
C ALA A 16 -0.61 -3.71 -13.51
N ALA A 17 0.24 -4.74 -13.57
CA ALA A 17 0.02 -5.96 -12.81
C ALA A 17 -0.06 -5.62 -11.31
N ALA A 18 -0.95 -6.30 -10.57
CA ALA A 18 -1.11 -6.07 -9.14
C ALA A 18 0.22 -6.32 -8.40
N PRO A 19 0.61 -5.46 -7.45
CA PRO A 19 1.83 -5.67 -6.68
C PRO A 19 1.70 -6.95 -5.83
N ARG A 20 2.83 -7.57 -5.52
CA ARG A 20 2.89 -8.75 -4.64
C ARG A 20 3.80 -8.46 -3.47
N VAL A 21 3.34 -8.75 -2.26
CA VAL A 21 4.16 -8.68 -1.04
C VAL A 21 4.71 -10.07 -0.74
N SER A 22 6.00 -10.16 -0.46
CA SER A 22 6.69 -11.43 -0.14
C SER A 22 7.21 -11.48 1.29
N SER A 23 7.68 -10.36 1.85
CA SER A 23 8.08 -10.28 3.26
C SER A 23 8.07 -8.85 3.79
N MET A 24 8.06 -8.73 5.12
CA MET A 24 8.16 -7.47 5.84
C MET A 24 9.17 -7.60 6.98
N GLN A 25 9.97 -6.56 7.23
CA GLN A 25 10.91 -6.53 8.35
C GLN A 25 10.89 -5.17 9.06
N PRO A 26 10.74 -5.13 10.40
CA PRO A 26 10.38 -6.26 11.28
C PRO A 26 8.96 -6.78 11.04
N MET A 27 8.72 -8.08 11.23
CA MET A 27 7.38 -8.70 11.12
C MET A 27 6.49 -8.41 12.34
N SER A 28 7.08 -8.07 13.48
CA SER A 28 6.37 -7.68 14.69
C SER A 28 6.97 -6.39 15.24
N THR A 29 6.10 -5.47 15.63
CA THR A 29 6.48 -4.18 16.20
C THR A 29 5.78 -3.99 17.53
N LEU A 30 6.34 -3.17 18.40
CA LEU A 30 5.69 -2.83 19.65
C LEU A 30 4.39 -2.08 19.35
N HIS A 31 3.27 -2.61 19.82
CA HIS A 31 1.95 -1.99 19.69
C HIS A 31 2.03 -0.53 20.12
N SER A 32 1.59 0.39 19.25
CA SER A 32 1.54 1.86 19.44
C SER A 32 2.79 2.67 19.08
N SER A 33 3.91 2.06 18.67
CA SER A 33 5.09 2.83 18.22
C SER A 33 5.16 2.88 16.68
N PRO A 34 5.16 4.07 16.05
CA PRO A 34 5.43 4.19 14.62
C PRO A 34 6.80 3.61 14.32
N THR A 35 6.82 2.55 13.54
CA THR A 35 8.04 1.82 13.23
C THR A 35 8.20 1.72 11.72
N PRO A 36 9.35 2.13 11.15
CA PRO A 36 9.60 1.89 9.73
C PRO A 36 9.76 0.39 9.48
N VAL A 37 8.98 -0.11 8.53
CA VAL A 37 9.04 -1.49 8.06
C VAL A 37 9.48 -1.50 6.60
N VAL A 38 10.44 -2.38 6.30
CA VAL A 38 10.88 -2.65 4.93
C VAL A 38 10.00 -3.76 4.38
N ILE A 39 9.36 -3.50 3.25
CA ILE A 39 8.49 -4.45 2.56
C ILE A 39 9.18 -4.86 1.28
N ARG A 40 9.28 -6.18 1.09
CA ARG A 40 9.84 -6.81 -0.11
C ARG A 40 8.72 -7.44 -0.92
N GLY A 41 8.90 -7.45 -2.23
CA GLY A 41 7.86 -7.89 -3.15
C GLY A 41 8.26 -7.69 -4.60
N ASP A 42 7.24 -7.60 -5.46
CA ASP A 42 7.39 -7.39 -6.90
C ASP A 42 6.28 -6.46 -7.41
N GLY A 43 6.55 -5.77 -8.51
CA GLY A 43 5.57 -4.91 -9.18
C GLY A 43 5.34 -3.57 -8.49
N PHE A 44 6.27 -3.12 -7.63
CA PHE A 44 6.19 -1.78 -7.06
C PHE A 44 6.55 -0.72 -8.10
N ILE A 45 5.83 0.39 -8.08
CA ILE A 45 6.00 1.49 -9.03
C ILE A 45 6.23 2.77 -8.23
N ASN A 46 7.13 3.61 -8.71
CA ASN A 46 7.34 4.94 -8.13
C ASN A 46 6.12 5.83 -8.46
N SER A 47 5.16 5.88 -7.55
CA SER A 47 3.88 6.54 -7.70
C SER A 47 3.56 7.34 -6.45
N SER A 48 2.99 8.53 -6.61
CA SER A 48 2.46 9.30 -5.47
C SER A 48 1.24 8.64 -4.81
N ALA A 49 0.63 7.68 -5.50
CA ALA A 49 -0.46 6.86 -4.97
C ALA A 49 0.03 5.55 -4.32
N LEU A 50 1.36 5.36 -4.18
CA LEU A 50 1.93 4.20 -3.50
C LEU A 50 1.64 4.25 -2.00
N VAL A 51 0.89 3.28 -1.49
CA VAL A 51 0.48 3.21 -0.09
C VAL A 51 0.56 1.79 0.46
N CYS A 52 0.76 1.68 1.77
CA CYS A 52 0.56 0.44 2.51
C CYS A 52 -0.73 0.50 3.30
N ARG A 53 -1.43 -0.63 3.37
CA ARG A 53 -2.59 -0.83 4.22
C ARG A 53 -2.26 -1.86 5.29
N PHE A 54 -2.42 -1.46 6.54
CA PHE A 54 -2.33 -2.32 7.70
C PHE A 54 -3.75 -2.47 8.27
N GLY A 55 -4.43 -3.56 7.92
CA GLY A 55 -5.84 -3.76 8.25
C GLY A 55 -6.69 -2.68 7.59
N ASP A 56 -7.34 -1.83 8.39
CA ASP A 56 -8.15 -0.71 7.88
C ASP A 56 -7.38 0.62 7.78
N VAL A 57 -6.10 0.64 8.18
CA VAL A 57 -5.32 1.88 8.26
C VAL A 57 -4.34 1.98 7.10
N ILE A 58 -4.45 3.07 6.32
CA ILE A 58 -3.58 3.36 5.18
C ILE A 58 -2.47 4.33 5.58
N THR A 59 -1.25 4.06 5.13
CA THR A 59 -0.07 4.91 5.33
C THR A 59 0.68 5.11 4.03
N ASN A 60 1.32 6.27 3.87
CA ASN A 60 2.18 6.53 2.71
C ASN A 60 3.37 5.58 2.68
N ALA A 61 3.73 5.15 1.47
CA ALA A 61 4.90 4.35 1.22
C ALA A 61 6.02 5.19 0.58
N THR A 62 7.26 4.91 0.98
CA THR A 62 8.46 5.41 0.31
C THR A 62 8.95 4.35 -0.64
N PHE A 63 8.83 4.61 -1.95
CA PHE A 63 9.38 3.74 -2.99
C PHE A 63 10.90 3.71 -2.90
N LEU A 64 11.49 2.51 -2.86
CA LEU A 64 12.95 2.35 -2.99
C LEU A 64 13.31 1.83 -4.39
N ASN A 65 12.67 0.75 -4.82
CA ASN A 65 12.82 0.16 -6.15
C ASN A 65 11.62 -0.75 -6.46
N ALA A 66 11.61 -1.39 -7.64
CA ALA A 66 10.53 -2.25 -8.09
C ALA A 66 10.23 -3.48 -7.20
N THR A 67 11.11 -3.78 -6.25
CA THR A 67 11.02 -4.93 -5.34
C THR A 67 11.04 -4.56 -3.85
N MET A 68 11.23 -3.29 -3.51
CA MET A 68 11.32 -2.83 -2.13
C MET A 68 10.67 -1.46 -1.90
N LEU A 69 9.98 -1.33 -0.78
CA LEU A 69 9.46 -0.05 -0.28
C LEU A 69 9.54 0.01 1.25
N VAL A 70 9.36 1.21 1.80
CA VAL A 70 9.29 1.43 3.25
C VAL A 70 7.95 2.03 3.60
N CYS A 71 7.30 1.48 4.62
CA CYS A 71 6.11 2.06 5.24
C CYS A 71 6.34 2.27 6.74
N VAL A 72 5.59 3.18 7.35
CA VAL A 72 5.64 3.38 8.81
C VAL A 72 4.37 2.82 9.40
N THR A 73 4.49 1.92 10.37
CA THR A 73 3.32 1.33 11.03
C THR A 73 2.48 2.42 11.72
N PRO A 74 1.14 2.39 11.59
CA PRO A 74 0.30 3.40 12.24
C PRO A 74 0.23 3.18 13.76
N ARG A 75 0.06 4.27 14.52
CA ARG A 75 -0.12 4.21 15.98
C ARG A 75 -1.43 3.57 16.39
N SER A 76 -2.44 3.69 15.55
CA SER A 76 -3.83 3.29 15.81
C SER A 76 -4.15 1.87 15.34
N LEU A 77 -3.15 1.01 15.15
CA LEU A 77 -3.40 -0.39 14.80
C LEU A 77 -4.21 -1.03 15.91
N ARG A 78 -5.48 -1.32 15.59
CA ARG A 78 -6.37 -2.05 16.46
C ARG A 78 -6.15 -3.52 16.17
N LEU A 79 -5.51 -4.23 17.10
CA LEU A 79 -5.51 -5.68 17.02
C LEU A 79 -6.94 -6.15 17.29
N VAL A 80 -7.45 -7.01 16.42
CA VAL A 80 -8.71 -7.70 16.68
C VAL A 80 -8.35 -8.90 17.54
N ASP A 81 -8.50 -8.77 18.86
CA ASP A 81 -8.29 -9.86 19.81
C ASP A 81 -9.50 -10.83 19.78
N ASP A 82 -9.77 -11.45 18.61
CA ASP A 82 -10.82 -12.47 18.45
C ASP A 82 -10.31 -13.90 18.76
N GLY A 83 -9.09 -14.03 19.29
CA GLY A 83 -8.44 -15.31 19.54
C GLY A 83 -7.75 -15.92 18.31
N SER A 84 -7.82 -15.26 17.15
CA SER A 84 -6.84 -15.43 16.07
C SER A 84 -5.55 -14.72 16.46
N ASP A 85 -4.39 -15.37 16.29
CA ASP A 85 -3.04 -14.78 16.47
C ASP A 85 -3.06 -13.30 16.07
N GLY A 86 -2.86 -12.39 17.05
CA GLY A 86 -3.18 -10.96 16.98
C GLY A 86 -2.33 -10.15 16.00
N GLY A 87 -2.39 -10.50 14.71
CA GLY A 87 -1.75 -9.82 13.60
C GLY A 87 -2.70 -8.89 12.86
N VAL A 88 -2.12 -7.95 12.12
CA VAL A 88 -2.85 -7.10 11.19
C VAL A 88 -2.34 -7.40 9.79
N GLN A 89 -3.25 -7.60 8.84
CA GLN A 89 -2.89 -7.89 7.46
C GLN A 89 -2.18 -6.68 6.81
N LEU A 90 -1.05 -6.93 6.13
CA LEU A 90 -0.36 -5.93 5.32
C LEU A 90 -0.64 -6.13 3.83
N GLU A 91 -1.06 -5.06 3.15
CA GLU A 91 -1.19 -5.00 1.70
C GLU A 91 -0.56 -3.71 1.13
N VAL A 92 -0.25 -3.73 -0.17
CA VAL A 92 0.32 -2.58 -0.89
C VAL A 92 -0.55 -2.23 -2.08
N SER A 93 -0.77 -0.94 -2.32
CA SER A 93 -1.37 -0.42 -3.55
C SER A 93 -0.41 0.52 -4.26
N VAL A 94 -0.33 0.42 -5.59
CA VAL A 94 0.48 1.30 -6.46
C VAL A 94 -0.33 2.43 -7.09
N ASN A 95 -1.66 2.34 -7.02
CA ASN A 95 -2.61 3.28 -7.63
C ASN A 95 -3.60 3.88 -6.61
N GLY A 96 -3.48 3.53 -5.33
CA GLY A 96 -4.34 3.99 -4.24
C GLY A 96 -5.75 3.42 -4.26
N GLN A 97 -6.05 2.42 -5.11
CA GLN A 97 -7.37 1.82 -5.26
C GLN A 97 -7.31 0.30 -5.14
N ASP A 98 -6.41 -0.33 -5.93
CA ASP A 98 -6.25 -1.78 -5.98
C ASP A 98 -5.08 -2.20 -5.10
N PHE A 99 -5.34 -3.14 -4.19
CA PHE A 99 -4.35 -3.66 -3.26
C PHE A 99 -3.79 -5.01 -3.72
N SER A 100 -2.60 -5.34 -3.24
CA SER A 100 -1.85 -6.55 -3.58
C SER A 100 -2.68 -7.82 -3.36
N VAL A 101 -2.61 -8.73 -4.33
CA VAL A 101 -3.31 -10.04 -4.31
C VAL A 101 -2.79 -11.02 -3.26
N SER A 102 -1.74 -10.66 -2.53
CA SER A 102 -1.16 -11.43 -1.44
C SER A 102 -0.74 -10.45 -0.35
N GLY A 103 -1.45 -10.47 0.77
CA GLY A 103 -1.08 -9.78 1.99
C GLY A 103 -0.45 -10.75 2.99
N LEU A 104 0.44 -10.24 3.84
CA LEU A 104 0.98 -10.95 5.00
C LEU A 104 0.08 -10.77 6.21
#